data_AF-A0A2X3EJF3-F1
#
_entry.id   AF-A0A2X3EJF3-F1
#
_cell.length_a   1.000
_cell.length_b   1.000
_cell.length_c   1.000
_cell.angle_alpha   90.00
_cell.angle_beta   90.00
_cell.angle_gamma   90.00
#
_symmetry.space_group_name_H-M   'P 1'
#
loop_
_entity.id
_entity.type
_entity.pdbx_description
1 polymer ?
#
loop_
_entity_poly.entity_id
_entity_poly.type
_entity_poly.pdbx_seq_one_letter_code
_entity_poly.pdbx_strand_id
1 'polypeptide(L)'
;MNFSADCWLEVSDATGKKLFSGLQRKGGNLNLSGQAPYKLKIGAPAAVQIQYLGKPVDLSRFIRTNQVARLTLNAESSPAQ
;
A
#
# COMPACT_ATOMS: atom_id res chain seq x y z
N MET A 1 -2.61 0.69 -8.38
CA MET A 1 -1.34 1.10 -7.71
C MET A 1 -0.32 1.35 -8.81
N ASN A 2 0.37 2.48 -8.82
CA ASN A 2 1.33 2.82 -9.87
C ASN A 2 2.76 2.72 -9.34
N PHE A 3 3.58 1.87 -9.97
CA PHE A 3 4.99 1.67 -9.60
C PHE A 3 5.90 2.41 -10.58
N SER A 4 6.83 3.17 -10.04
CA SER A 4 7.85 3.92 -10.80
C SER A 4 9.22 3.22 -10.80
N ALA A 5 9.50 2.37 -9.81
CA ALA A 5 10.73 1.57 -9.72
C ALA A 5 10.46 0.22 -9.02
N ASP A 6 11.50 -0.60 -8.86
CA ASP A 6 11.45 -1.85 -8.11
C ASP A 6 11.08 -1.58 -6.64
N CYS A 7 9.90 -2.02 -6.23
CA CYS A 7 9.37 -1.85 -4.89
C CYS A 7 8.64 -3.12 -4.45
N TRP A 8 9.01 -3.65 -3.29
CA TRP A 8 8.24 -4.71 -2.67
C TRP A 8 7.12 -4.16 -1.80
N LEU A 9 5.98 -4.83 -1.83
CA LEU A 9 4.88 -4.59 -0.92
C LEU A 9 4.26 -5.90 -0.45
N GLU A 10 3.68 -5.85 0.74
CA GLU A 10 2.91 -6.91 1.35
C GLU A 10 1.58 -6.33 1.80
N VAL A 11 0.48 -6.97 1.41
CA VAL A 11 -0.88 -6.63 1.83
C VAL A 11 -1.50 -7.83 2.50
N SER A 12 -1.95 -7.62 3.73
CA SER A 12 -2.68 -8.61 4.50
C SER A 12 -4.06 -8.10 4.88
N ASP A 13 -4.97 -9.05 5.04
CA ASP A 13 -6.34 -8.86 5.42
C ASP A 13 -6.53 -8.86 6.95
N ALA A 14 -7.73 -8.49 7.42
CA ALA A 14 -8.15 -8.63 8.82
C ALA A 14 -8.04 -10.08 9.32
N THR A 15 -8.34 -11.04 8.44
CA THR A 15 -8.27 -12.48 8.71
C THR A 15 -6.84 -12.99 8.91
N GLY A 16 -5.82 -12.15 8.71
CA GLY A 16 -4.41 -12.54 8.71
C GLY A 16 -3.95 -13.16 7.38
N LYS A 17 -4.85 -13.30 6.41
CA LYS A 17 -4.52 -13.77 5.06
C LYS A 17 -3.71 -12.72 4.32
N LYS A 18 -2.55 -13.10 3.78
CA LYS A 18 -1.82 -12.25 2.83
C LYS A 18 -2.57 -12.22 1.51
N LEU A 19 -3.16 -11.07 1.19
CA LEU A 19 -3.80 -10.81 -0.11
C LEU A 19 -2.74 -10.64 -1.19
N PHE A 20 -1.61 -10.05 -0.83
CA PHE A 20 -0.49 -9.86 -1.73
C PHE A 20 0.84 -9.87 -0.99
N SER A 21 1.87 -10.42 -1.60
CA SER A 21 3.24 -10.23 -1.16
C SER A 21 4.14 -10.43 -2.37
N GLY A 22 4.86 -9.39 -2.76
CA GLY A 22 5.72 -9.47 -3.93
C GLY A 22 6.48 -8.19 -4.20
N LEU A 23 7.54 -8.33 -4.97
CA LEU A 23 8.25 -7.22 -5.58
C LEU A 23 7.54 -6.83 -6.87
N GLN A 24 7.05 -5.59 -6.92
CA GLN A 24 6.51 -4.99 -8.13
C GLN A 24 7.56 -4.10 -8.80
N ARG A 25 7.56 -4.14 -10.12
CA ARG A 25 8.45 -3.32 -10.96
C ARG A 25 7.69 -2.16 -11.55
N LYS A 26 8.43 -1.23 -12.14
CA LYS A 26 7.87 -0.08 -12.87
C LYS A 26 6.77 -0.53 -13.84
N GLY A 27 5.60 0.10 -13.75
CA GLY A 27 4.44 -0.19 -14.61
C GLY A 27 3.56 -1.35 -14.15
N GLY A 28 3.84 -1.97 -13.00
CA GLY A 28 2.92 -2.92 -12.39
C GLY A 28 1.57 -2.27 -12.07
N ASN A 29 0.48 -3.00 -12.22
CA ASN A 29 -0.80 -2.63 -11.63
C ASN A 29 -1.31 -3.79 -10.79
N LEU A 30 -1.59 -3.49 -9.53
CA LEU A 30 -2.11 -4.46 -8.59
C LEU A 30 -3.52 -4.06 -8.14
N ASN A 31 -4.46 -4.98 -8.31
CA ASN A 31 -5.81 -4.88 -7.77
C ASN A 31 -5.95 -5.90 -6.64
N LEU A 32 -6.41 -5.44 -5.48
CA LEU A 32 -6.60 -6.27 -4.31
C LEU A 32 -8.02 -6.12 -3.81
N SER A 33 -8.65 -7.25 -3.55
CA SER A 33 -9.97 -7.35 -2.95
C SER A 33 -9.87 -8.25 -1.72
N GLY A 34 -10.36 -7.78 -0.59
CA GLY A 34 -10.41 -8.55 0.65
C GLY A 34 -11.40 -7.95 1.65
N GLN A 35 -11.08 -8.08 2.92
CA GLN A 35 -11.83 -7.64 4.08
C GLN A 35 -10.94 -6.75 4.96
N ALA A 36 -11.47 -5.59 5.28
CA ALA A 36 -10.78 -4.63 6.14
C ALA A 36 -10.82 -5.08 7.63
N PRO A 37 -9.84 -4.66 8.47
CA PRO A 37 -8.71 -3.79 8.16
C PRO A 37 -7.59 -4.45 7.33
N TYR A 38 -7.17 -3.77 6.27
CA TYR A 38 -6.03 -4.16 5.45
C TYR A 38 -4.74 -3.61 6.02
N LYS A 39 -3.73 -4.46 6.17
CA LYS A 39 -2.37 -4.07 6.56
C LYS A 39 -1.48 -4.05 5.34
N LEU A 40 -1.06 -2.87 4.91
CA LEU A 40 -0.13 -2.68 3.81
C LEU A 40 1.25 -2.35 4.36
N LYS A 41 2.26 -3.07 3.88
CA LYS A 41 3.68 -2.77 4.10
C LYS A 41 4.33 -2.52 2.76
N ILE A 42 5.05 -1.41 2.62
CA ILE A 42 5.72 -1.03 1.38
C ILE A 42 7.17 -0.72 1.71
N GLY A 43 8.09 -1.45 1.07
CA GLY A 43 9.52 -1.27 1.29
C GLY A 43 10.07 0.04 0.75
N ALA A 44 9.59 0.46 -0.43
CA ALA A 44 10.03 1.66 -1.12
C ALA A 44 8.83 2.56 -1.46
N PRO A 45 8.24 3.26 -0.48
CA PRO A 45 7.10 4.14 -0.73
C PRO A 45 7.43 5.26 -1.72
N ALA A 46 8.71 5.61 -1.90
CA ALA A 46 9.17 6.60 -2.88
C ALA A 46 8.95 6.13 -4.33
N ALA A 47 8.91 4.81 -4.54
CA ALA A 47 8.82 4.17 -5.84
C ALA A 47 7.38 3.75 -6.21
N VAL A 48 6.38 3.98 -5.35
CA VAL A 48 5.00 3.56 -5.60
C VAL A 48 3.97 4.58 -5.10
N GLN A 49 2.92 4.77 -5.88
CA GLN A 49 1.71 5.45 -5.45
C GLN A 49 0.56 4.47 -5.26
N ILE A 50 -0.05 4.53 -4.08
CA ILE A 50 -1.21 3.70 -3.73
C ILE A 50 -2.46 4.57 -3.69
N GLN A 51 -3.52 4.04 -4.27
CA GLN A 51 -4.86 4.60 -4.20
C GLN A 51 -5.78 3.51 -3.64
N TYR A 52 -6.57 3.86 -2.65
CA TYR A 52 -7.54 2.99 -2.01
C TYR A 52 -8.94 3.57 -2.21
N LEU A 53 -9.85 2.79 -2.81
CA LEU A 53 -11.21 3.24 -3.15
C LEU A 53 -11.26 4.57 -3.94
N GLY A 54 -10.30 4.76 -4.86
CA GLY A 54 -10.17 6.00 -5.63
C GLY A 54 -9.55 7.17 -4.87
N LYS A 55 -9.19 7.00 -3.59
CA LYS A 55 -8.49 8.01 -2.78
C LYS A 55 -6.98 7.74 -2.74
N PRO A 56 -6.12 8.73 -3.06
CA PRO A 56 -4.68 8.58 -2.88
C PRO A 56 -4.36 8.40 -1.40
N VAL A 57 -3.51 7.41 -1.09
CA VAL A 57 -3.04 7.19 0.26
C VAL A 57 -1.76 7.99 0.48
N ASP A 58 -1.70 8.78 1.56
CA ASP A 58 -0.49 9.52 1.87
C ASP A 58 0.63 8.59 2.34
N LEU A 59 1.66 8.52 1.51
CA LEU A 59 2.90 7.79 1.77
C LEU A 59 4.07 8.74 2.01
N SER A 60 3.87 10.04 1.81
CA SER A 60 4.88 11.10 1.84
C SER A 60 5.71 11.07 3.12
N ARG A 61 5.07 10.80 4.26
CA ARG A 61 5.74 10.72 5.56
C ARG A 61 6.79 9.60 5.63
N PHE A 62 6.54 8.46 4.99
CA PHE A 62 7.44 7.31 5.01
C PHE A 62 8.56 7.46 3.98
N ILE A 63 8.26 8.13 2.85
CA ILE A 63 9.26 8.53 1.85
C ILE A 63 10.34 9.39 2.52
N ARG A 64 9.91 10.38 3.30
CA ARG A 64 10.83 11.33 3.95
C ARG A 64 11.72 10.67 5.00
N THR A 65 11.22 9.66 5.71
CA THR A 65 12.01 8.92 6.70
C THR A 65 12.79 7.76 6.09
N ASN A 66 12.63 7.49 4.78
CA ASN A 66 13.21 6.34 4.08
C ASN A 66 12.93 5.01 4.82
N GLN A 67 11.72 4.90 5.39
CA GLN A 67 11.27 3.73 6.14
C GLN A 67 10.20 2.97 5.39
N VAL A 68 10.03 1.71 5.77
CA VAL A 68 8.92 0.87 5.31
C VAL A 68 7.60 1.53 5.67
N ALA A 69 6.77 1.86 4.68
CA ALA A 69 5.46 2.42 4.93
C ALA A 69 4.53 1.33 5.44
N ARG A 70 4.00 1.52 6.65
CA ARG A 70 3.07 0.60 7.30
C ARG A 70 1.75 1.31 7.46
N LEU A 71 0.77 0.89 6.67
CA LEU A 71 -0.56 1.46 6.66
C LEU A 71 -1.56 0.39 7.11
N THR A 72 -2.55 0.83 7.86
CA THR A 72 -3.73 0.03 8.17
C THR A 72 -4.92 0.76 7.56
N LEU A 73 -5.51 0.18 6.51
CA LEU A 73 -6.68 0.73 5.84
C LEU A 73 -7.93 0.02 6.37
N ASN A 74 -8.76 0.75 7.10
CA ASN A 74 -10.03 0.27 7.60
C ASN A 74 -11.07 0.35 6.46
N ALA A 75 -12.20 -0.36 6.56
CA ALA A 75 -13.30 -0.23 5.59
C ALA A 75 -13.79 1.23 5.47
N GLU A 76 -13.54 2.02 6.51
CA GLU A 76 -13.91 3.42 6.65
C GLU A 76 -12.69 4.36 6.58
N SER A 77 -11.65 4.05 5.80
CA SER A 77 -10.48 4.95 5.68
C SER A 77 -10.83 6.24 4.92
N SER A 78 -11.52 7.12 5.64
CA SER A 78 -11.66 8.55 5.46
C SER A 78 -10.27 9.19 5.46
N PRO A 79 -9.96 10.10 4.52
CA PRO A 79 -8.69 10.80 4.52
C PRO A 79 -8.58 11.64 5.79
N ALA A 80 -7.35 11.83 6.25
CA ALA A 80 -7.01 12.80 7.26
C ALA A 80 -7.71 14.15 6.97
N GLN A 81 -8.30 14.69 8.03
CA GLN A 81 -8.87 16.03 8.13
C GLN A 81 -7.81 17.11 7.83
#